data_AF-A0A925M9N3-F1
#
_entry.id   AF-A0A925M9N3-F1
#
_cell.length_a   1.000
_cell.length_b   1.000
_cell.length_c   1.000
_cell.angle_alpha   90.00
_cell.angle_beta   90.00
_cell.angle_gamma   90.00
#
_symmetry.space_group_name_H-M   'P 1'
#
loop_
_entity.id
_entity.type
_entity.pdbx_description
1 polymer ?
#
loop_
_entity_poly.entity_id
_entity_poly.type
_entity_poly.pdbx_seq_one_letter_code
_entity_poly.pdbx_strand_id
1 'polypeptide(L)' 'MFVSAVWEEGKKQGWWAEMGVEAFKEWLFAAHVAGELVLARADLVAAMEPGRVAASEIVVRGATFHFVVQERVS' A
#
# COMPACT_ATOMS: atom_id res chain seq x y z
N MET A 1 -3.78 -5.23 -4.93
CA MET A 1 -4.76 -4.78 -3.91
C MET A 1 -4.43 -3.36 -3.49
N PHE A 2 -5.41 -2.50 -3.22
CA PHE A 2 -5.13 -1.13 -2.73
C PHE A 2 -4.40 -1.18 -1.39
N VAL A 3 -3.42 -0.30 -1.17
CA VAL A 3 -2.75 -0.14 0.13
C VAL A 3 -3.76 0.17 1.23
N SER A 4 -4.75 1.02 0.95
CA SER A 4 -5.83 1.33 1.90
C SER A 4 -6.67 0.09 2.27
N ALA A 5 -6.91 -0.82 1.34
CA ALA A 5 -7.63 -2.06 1.61
C ALA A 5 -6.82 -3.01 2.50
N VAL A 6 -5.51 -3.09 2.27
CA VAL A 6 -4.59 -3.85 3.13
C VAL A 6 -4.65 -3.25 4.55
N TRP A 7 -4.50 -1.93 4.67
CA TRP A 7 -4.57 -1.16 5.93
C TRP A 7 -5.85 -1.42 6.74
N GLU A 8 -7.01 -1.34 6.09
CA GLU A 8 -8.29 -1.53 6.78
C GLU A 8 -8.49 -2.98 7.23
N GLU A 9 -7.97 -3.96 6.48
CA GLU A 9 -8.07 -5.37 6.86
C GLU A 9 -7.20 -5.72 8.06
N GLY A 10 -5.92 -5.33 8.06
CA GLY A 10 -5.05 -5.62 9.21
C GLY A 10 -5.45 -4.88 10.48
N LYS A 11 -6.08 -3.69 10.38
CA LYS A 11 -6.73 -3.04 11.52
C LYS A 11 -7.87 -3.89 12.09
N LYS A 12 -8.77 -4.42 11.25
CA LYS A 12 -9.88 -5.28 11.70
C LYS A 12 -9.37 -6.54 12.40
N GLN A 13 -8.24 -7.08 11.96
CA GLN A 13 -7.61 -8.25 12.56
C GLN A 13 -6.73 -7.93 13.78
N GLY A 14 -6.57 -6.64 14.13
CA GLY A 14 -5.76 -6.21 15.27
C GLY A 14 -4.24 -6.30 15.05
N TRP A 15 -3.78 -6.63 13.83
CA TRP A 15 -2.34 -6.77 13.53
C TRP A 15 -1.55 -5.47 13.71
N TRP A 16 -2.23 -4.34 13.57
CA TRP A 16 -1.65 -3.01 13.57
C TRP A 16 -2.28 -2.09 14.61
N ALA A 17 -2.79 -2.65 15.71
CA ALA A 17 -3.51 -1.90 16.74
C ALA A 17 -2.72 -0.69 17.29
N GLU A 18 -1.39 -0.78 17.34
CA GLU A 18 -0.50 0.29 17.81
C GLU A 18 0.23 1.04 16.68
N MET A 19 0.09 0.60 15.43
CA MET A 19 0.77 1.20 14.29
C MET A 19 -0.12 2.29 13.68
N GLY A 20 0.48 3.43 13.32
CA GLY A 20 -0.22 4.47 12.54
C GLY A 20 -0.22 4.16 11.05
N VAL A 21 -1.16 4.74 10.30
CA VAL A 21 -1.25 4.55 8.84
C VAL A 21 0.03 4.98 8.11
N GLU A 22 0.71 6.03 8.57
CA GLU A 22 1.98 6.49 7.97
C GLU A 22 3.12 5.51 8.24
N ALA A 23 3.24 5.01 9.48
CA ALA A 23 4.23 3.98 9.83
C ALA A 23 4.00 2.68 9.04
N PHE A 24 2.73 2.33 8.81
CA PHE A 24 2.37 1.20 7.94
C PHE A 24 2.81 1.41 6.48
N LYS A 25 2.61 2.61 5.92
CA LYS A 25 3.05 2.95 4.56
C LYS A 25 4.58 2.92 4.44
N GLU A 26 5.30 3.43 5.44
CA GLU A 26 6.77 3.34 5.51
C GLU A 26 7.24 1.89 5.56
N TRP A 27 6.60 1.06 6.40
CA TRP A 27 6.90 -0.37 6.48
C TRP A 27 6.67 -1.09 5.14
N LEU A 28 5.56 -0.79 4.45
CA LEU A 28 5.29 -1.35 3.12
C LEU A 28 6.35 -0.97 2.09
N PHE A 29 6.79 0.28 2.11
CA PHE A 29 7.83 0.73 1.20
C PHE A 29 9.17 0.05 1.51
N ALA A 30 9.50 -0.14 2.79
CA ALA A 30 10.69 -0.89 3.19
C ALA A 30 10.64 -2.35 2.70
N ALA A 31 9.51 -3.04 2.87
CA ALA A 31 9.30 -4.39 2.35
C ALA A 31 9.41 -4.45 0.82
N HIS A 32 8.93 -3.42 0.12
CA HIS A 32 9.09 -3.30 -1.32
C HIS A 32 10.55 -3.19 -1.75
N VAL A 33 11.32 -2.32 -1.08
CA VAL A 33 12.75 -2.14 -1.34
C VAL A 33 13.54 -3.42 -1.03
N ALA A 34 13.12 -4.18 -0.02
CA ALA A 34 13.69 -5.47 0.34
C ALA A 34 13.32 -6.61 -0.63
N GLY A 35 12.40 -6.38 -1.57
CA GLY A 35 11.92 -7.40 -2.52
C GLY A 35 10.95 -8.41 -1.92
N GLU A 36 10.38 -8.13 -0.74
CA GLU A 36 9.39 -9.00 -0.08
C GLU A 36 8.00 -8.87 -0.69
N LEU A 37 7.72 -7.71 -1.30
CA LEU A 37 6.49 -7.43 -2.04
C LEU A 37 6.78 -6.44 -3.17
N VAL A 38 5.82 -6.31 -4.10
CA VAL A 38 5.90 -5.31 -5.16
C VAL A 38 4.85 -4.23 -4.90
N LEU A 39 5.28 -2.97 -4.92
CA LEU A 39 4.38 -1.83 -4.98
C LEU A 39 4.19 -1.38 -6.42
N ALA A 40 2.95 -1.06 -6.79
CA ALA A 40 2.60 -0.60 -8.12
C ALA A 40 1.87 0.74 -8.10
N ARG A 41 2.07 1.52 -9.15
CA ARG A 41 1.32 2.75 -9.42
C ARG A 41 -0.03 2.43 -10.04
N ALA A 42 -1.00 3.30 -9.80
CA ALA A 42 -2.25 3.29 -10.53
C ALA A 42 -2.03 3.99 -11.88
N ASP A 43 -1.94 3.24 -12.98
CA ASP A 43 -1.76 3.85 -14.30
C ASP A 43 -3.06 4.43 -14.86
N LEU A 44 -4.22 4.03 -14.31
CA LEU A 44 -5.54 4.52 -14.72
C LEU A 44 -6.42 4.87 -13.52
N VAL A 45 -5.96 5.85 -12.73
CA VAL A 45 -6.68 6.40 -11.57
C VAL A 45 -8.12 6.83 -11.89
N ALA A 46 -8.36 7.35 -13.09
CA ALA A 46 -9.66 7.90 -13.49
C ALA A 46 -10.81 6.88 -13.54
N ALA A 47 -10.51 5.58 -13.63
CA ALA A 47 -11.52 4.52 -13.59
C ALA A 47 -11.72 3.94 -12.17
N MET A 48 -11.00 4.46 -11.17
CA MET A 48 -10.97 3.94 -9.81
C MET A 48 -11.68 4.89 -8.84
N GLU A 49 -12.13 4.35 -7.70
CA GLU A 49 -12.74 5.16 -6.64
C GLU A 49 -11.68 6.14 -6.07
N PRO A 50 -11.86 7.47 -6.22
CA PRO A 50 -10.82 8.45 -5.91
C PRO A 50 -10.38 8.46 -4.44
N GLY A 51 -11.30 8.19 -3.51
CA GLY A 51 -11.01 8.12 -2.08
C GLY A 51 -10.04 6.99 -1.74
N ARG A 52 -10.22 5.81 -2.33
CA ARG A 52 -9.32 4.66 -2.18
C ARG A 52 -7.95 4.90 -2.78
N VAL A 53 -7.88 5.62 -3.90
CA VAL A 53 -6.60 6.02 -4.50
C VAL A 53 -5.87 6.96 -3.53
N ALA A 54 -6.51 8.05 -3.11
CA ALA A 54 -5.92 9.02 -2.19
C ALA A 54 -5.49 8.38 -0.85
N ALA A 55 -6.32 7.52 -0.27
CA ALA A 55 -6.00 6.81 0.97
C ALA A 55 -4.84 5.82 0.82
N SER A 56 -4.59 5.33 -0.39
CA SER A 56 -3.52 4.37 -0.68
C SER A 56 -2.19 5.03 -1.04
N GLU A 57 -2.15 6.35 -1.17
CA GLU A 57 -0.99 7.05 -1.71
C GLU A 57 0.23 6.90 -0.81
N ILE A 58 1.31 6.36 -1.38
CA ILE A 58 2.66 6.35 -0.80
C ILE A 58 3.54 7.16 -1.73
N VAL A 59 4.05 8.30 -1.27
CA VAL A 59 4.93 9.19 -2.05
C VAL A 59 6.34 9.11 -1.52
N VAL A 60 7.28 8.63 -2.33
CA VAL A 60 8.70 8.55 -1.97
C VAL A 60 9.55 9.03 -3.14
N ARG A 61 10.34 10.10 -2.94
CA ARG A 61 11.31 10.62 -3.91
C ARG A 61 10.75 10.81 -5.33
N GLY A 62 9.50 11.30 -5.42
CA GLY A 62 8.82 11.56 -6.70
C GLY A 62 8.14 10.33 -7.33
N ALA A 63 8.24 9.14 -6.72
CA ALA A 63 7.44 7.98 -7.07
C ALA A 63 6.17 7.91 -6.22
N THR A 64 5.08 7.46 -6.82
CA THR A 64 3.79 7.29 -6.15
C THR A 64 3.29 5.86 -6.33
N PHE A 65 2.92 5.21 -5.22
CA PHE A 65 2.39 3.86 -5.20
C PHE A 65 1.00 3.84 -4.58
N HIS A 66 0.16 2.92 -5.06
CA HIS A 66 -1.24 2.78 -4.60
C HIS A 66 -1.63 1.32 -4.37
N PHE A 67 -0.86 0.38 -4.91
CA PHE A 67 -1.19 -1.04 -4.90
C PHE A 67 -0.06 -1.87 -4.33
N VAL A 68 -0.45 -2.89 -3.56
CA VAL A 68 0.38 -4.05 -3.25
C VAL A 68 0.11 -5.13 -4.30
N VAL A 69 1.19 -5.63 -4.89
CA VAL A 69 1.21 -6.78 -5.78
C VAL A 69 1.99 -7.87 -5.05
N GLN A 70 1.31 -8.97 -4.72
CA GLN A 70 2.01 -10.18 -4.30
C GLN A 70 2.55 -10.84 -5.57
N GLU A 71 3.86 -10.84 -5.73
CA GLU A 71 4.49 -11.78 -6.65
C GLU A 71 4.39 -13.16 -5.99
N ARG A 72 3.82 -14.17 -6.68
CA ARG A 72 3.93 -15.54 -6.20
C ARG A 72 5.41 -15.91 -6.29
N VAL A 73 6.06 -16.04 -5.14
CA VAL A 73 7.37 -16.71 -5.09
C VAL A 73 7.12 -18.16 -5.52
N SER A 74 7.78 -18.54 -6.61
CA SER A 74 7.69 -19.86 -7.24
C SER A 74 8.38 -20.91 -6.40
#